data_AF-A0A7S2E435-F1
#
_entry.id   AF-A0A7S2E435-F1
#
_cell.length_a   1.000
_cell.length_b   1.000
_cell.length_c   1.000
_cell.angle_alpha   90.00
_cell.angle_beta   90.00
_cell.angle_gamma   90.00
#
_symmetry.space_group_name_H-M   'P 1'
#
loop_
_entity.id
_entity.type
_entity.pdbx_description
1 polymer ?
#
loop_
_entity_poly.entity_id
_entity_poly.type
_entity_poly.pdbx_seq_one_letter_code
_entity_poly.pdbx_strand_id
1 'polypeptide(L)'
;FLAGQSGDVRCCIVLARPSTGRWHQIRRHLNGLSHPILGDSTHGNSRTNRLWQQRQTAPLPGARLCLHLARMEIPPTPVTLGEAIDARCPMPSDMLEMLVAHAPEVLANSREVLESETGLVF
;
A
#
# COMPACT_ATOMS: atom_id res chain seq x y z
N PHE A 1 3.38 11.27 -2.68
CA PHE A 1 2.82 10.53 -3.83
C PHE A 1 3.93 10.32 -4.83
N LEU A 2 4.20 9.07 -5.20
CA LEU A 2 5.14 8.75 -6.27
C LEU A 2 4.30 8.17 -7.41
N ALA A 3 4.03 9.00 -8.41
CA ALA A 3 3.14 8.68 -9.53
C ALA A 3 3.95 8.13 -10.71
N GLY A 4 3.35 7.19 -11.44
CA GLY A 4 3.90 6.62 -12.67
C GLY A 4 2.76 6.23 -13.63
N GLN A 5 3.08 6.09 -14.92
CA GLN A 5 2.09 5.70 -15.93
C GLN A 5 2.17 4.20 -16.20
N SER A 6 1.12 3.46 -15.83
CA SER A 6 0.82 2.15 -16.43
C SER A 6 -0.14 2.41 -17.57
N GLY A 7 0.13 1.89 -18.77
CA GLY A 7 -0.52 2.23 -20.05
C GLY A 7 -2.06 2.19 -20.15
N ASP A 8 -2.80 1.89 -19.08
CA ASP A 8 -4.26 2.05 -19.01
C ASP A 8 -4.80 2.67 -17.70
N VAL A 9 -4.04 2.67 -16.58
CA VAL A 9 -4.52 3.18 -15.29
C VAL A 9 -3.39 3.80 -14.48
N ARG A 10 -3.52 5.08 -14.13
CA ARG A 10 -2.60 5.76 -13.21
C ARG A 10 -2.72 5.20 -11.80
N CYS A 11 -1.60 4.86 -11.19
CA CYS A 11 -1.52 4.47 -9.79
C CYS A 11 -0.31 5.13 -9.11
N CYS A 12 -0.27 5.06 -7.78
CA CYS A 12 0.83 5.57 -6.98
C CYS A 12 0.94 4.76 -5.68
N ILE A 13 2.12 4.80 -5.06
CA ILE A 13 2.30 4.34 -3.68
C ILE A 13 2.09 5.54 -2.74
N VAL A 14 1.38 5.27 -1.65
CA VAL A 14 1.14 6.23 -0.56
C VAL A 14 1.63 5.63 0.74
N LEU A 15 2.61 6.28 1.35
CA LEU A 15 2.97 6.03 2.75
C LEU A 15 2.03 6.84 3.64
N ALA A 16 1.20 6.14 4.43
CA ALA A 16 0.24 6.75 5.33
C ALA A 16 0.69 6.58 6.79
N ARG A 17 0.77 7.68 7.54
CA ARG A 17 1.01 7.69 8.99
C ARG A 17 -0.22 8.25 9.70
N PRO A 18 -1.21 7.42 10.03
CA PRO A 18 -2.43 7.91 10.66
C PRO A 18 -2.14 8.33 12.12
N SER A 19 -2.56 9.54 12.51
CA SER A 19 -2.44 10.02 13.90
C SER A 19 -3.53 9.45 14.83
N THR A 20 -4.57 8.84 14.27
CA THR A 20 -5.68 8.21 15.00
C THR A 20 -6.03 6.87 14.35
N GLY A 21 -6.80 6.03 15.05
CA GLY A 21 -7.27 4.73 14.54
C GLY A 21 -8.74 4.69 14.16
N ARG A 22 -9.30 5.75 13.54
CA ARG A 22 -10.73 5.76 13.22
C ARG A 22 -11.08 4.69 12.18
N TRP A 23 -12.30 4.16 12.26
CA TRP A 23 -12.75 3.10 11.36
C TRP A 23 -12.62 3.52 9.88
N HIS A 24 -11.94 2.69 9.09
CA HIS A 24 -11.64 2.91 7.67
C HIS A 24 -10.94 4.25 7.36
N GLN A 25 -10.20 4.83 8.31
CA GLN A 25 -9.66 6.18 8.19
C GLN A 25 -8.85 6.41 6.90
N ILE A 26 -7.82 5.58 6.65
CA ILE A 26 -6.96 5.72 5.46
C ILE A 26 -7.80 5.58 4.18
N ARG A 27 -8.67 4.55 4.13
CA ARG A 27 -9.55 4.26 2.98
C ARG A 27 -10.43 5.45 2.62
N ARG A 28 -11.11 6.03 3.62
CA ARG A 28 -12.00 7.18 3.44
C ARG A 28 -11.25 8.45 3.08
N HIS A 29 -10.11 8.71 3.72
CA HIS A 29 -9.29 9.89 3.44
C HIS A 29 -8.78 9.87 2.00
N LEU A 30 -8.22 8.73 1.57
CA LEU A 30 -7.68 8.59 0.22
C LEU A 30 -8.77 8.66 -0.85
N ASN A 31 -9.95 8.07 -0.62
CA ASN A 31 -11.09 8.24 -1.51
C ASN A 31 -11.54 9.72 -1.60
N GLY A 32 -11.61 10.43 -0.47
CA GLY A 32 -11.96 11.87 -0.45
C GLY A 32 -10.95 12.75 -1.20
N LEU A 33 -9.69 12.32 -1.28
CA LEU A 33 -8.65 12.98 -2.05
C LEU A 33 -8.61 12.55 -3.54
N SER A 34 -9.62 11.82 -4.03
CA SER A 34 -9.63 11.23 -5.38
C SER A 34 -8.48 10.25 -5.66
N HIS A 35 -7.93 9.63 -4.62
CA HIS A 35 -6.90 8.59 -4.70
C HIS A 35 -7.39 7.27 -4.04
N PRO A 36 -8.54 6.71 -4.46
CA PRO A 36 -9.08 5.51 -3.83
C PRO A 36 -8.08 4.35 -3.84
N ILE A 37 -8.07 3.55 -2.77
CA ILE A 37 -7.20 2.37 -2.64
C ILE A 37 -7.64 1.30 -3.64
N LEU A 38 -6.67 0.72 -4.35
CA LEU A 38 -6.91 -0.39 -5.27
C LEU A 38 -7.47 -1.61 -4.52
N GLY A 39 -8.53 -2.19 -5.10
CA GLY A 39 -9.22 -3.35 -4.54
C GLY A 39 -10.12 -3.04 -3.34
N ASP A 40 -10.29 -1.77 -2.97
CA ASP A 40 -11.29 -1.37 -1.97
C ASP A 40 -12.71 -1.48 -2.58
N SER A 41 -13.49 -2.46 -2.11
CA SER A 41 -14.87 -2.68 -2.58
C SER A 41 -15.89 -1.69 -2.02
N THR A 42 -15.57 -0.99 -0.93
CA THR A 42 -16.51 -0.12 -0.20
C THR A 42 -16.29 1.35 -0.51
N HIS A 43 -15.03 1.78 -0.56
CA HIS A 43 -14.63 3.18 -0.77
C HIS A 43 -13.76 3.36 -2.01
N GLY A 44 -13.54 2.30 -2.79
CA GLY A 44 -12.73 2.35 -4.01
C GLY A 44 -13.53 2.66 -5.27
N ASN A 45 -12.83 2.69 -6.40
CA ASN A 45 -13.45 2.86 -7.71
C ASN A 45 -13.72 1.50 -8.36
N SER A 46 -15.00 1.14 -8.53
CA SER A 46 -15.38 -0.18 -9.07
C SER A 46 -14.89 -0.42 -10.49
N ARG A 47 -14.83 0.60 -11.35
CA ARG A 47 -14.33 0.47 -12.72
C ARG A 47 -12.84 0.17 -12.71
N THR A 48 -12.07 0.94 -11.94
CA THR A 48 -10.63 0.71 -11.76
C THR A 48 -10.37 -0.68 -11.18
N ASN A 49 -11.07 -1.06 -10.11
CA ASN A 49 -10.88 -2.38 -9.49
C ASN A 49 -11.14 -3.53 -10.48
N ARG A 50 -12.19 -3.44 -11.29
CA ARG A 50 -12.46 -4.44 -12.34
C ARG A 50 -11.35 -4.51 -13.38
N LEU A 51 -10.83 -3.36 -13.83
CA LEU A 51 -9.72 -3.32 -14.78
C LEU A 51 -8.47 -4.04 -14.23
N TRP A 52 -8.15 -3.84 -12.95
CA TRP A 52 -7.02 -4.50 -12.28
C TRP A 52 -7.24 -6.00 -12.03
N GLN A 53 -8.48 -6.42 -11.79
CA GLN A 53 -8.85 -7.83 -11.63
C GLN A 53 -8.84 -8.60 -12.95
N GLN A 54 -9.14 -7.93 -14.07
CA GLN A 54 -9.24 -8.55 -15.40
C GLN A 54 -7.93 -8.58 -16.17
N ARG A 55 -6.81 -8.11 -15.58
CA ARG A 55 -5.50 -8.19 -16.22
C ARG A 55 -5.07 -9.64 -16.39
N GLN A 56 -4.54 -9.98 -17.57
CA GLN A 56 -4.13 -11.34 -17.89
C GLN A 56 -2.84 -11.76 -17.16
N THR A 57 -1.93 -10.80 -16.95
CA THR A 57 -0.68 -10.99 -16.21
C THR A 57 -0.86 -10.44 -14.80
N ALA A 58 -0.44 -11.18 -13.76
CA ALA A 58 -0.47 -10.74 -12.35
C ALA A 58 -1.73 -9.95 -11.94
N PRO A 59 -2.94 -10.53 -12.07
CA PRO A 59 -4.17 -9.86 -11.69
C PRO A 59 -4.19 -9.59 -10.19
N LEU A 60 -4.84 -8.48 -9.81
CA LEU A 60 -5.17 -8.24 -8.41
C LEU A 60 -6.25 -9.25 -7.98
N PRO A 61 -6.02 -10.11 -6.97
CA PRO A 61 -7.04 -11.06 -6.52
C PRO A 61 -8.34 -10.34 -6.12
N GLY A 62 -9.49 -10.95 -6.40
CA GLY A 62 -10.82 -10.32 -6.29
C GLY A 62 -11.24 -9.78 -4.92
N ALA A 63 -10.45 -10.02 -3.86
CA ALA A 63 -10.67 -9.49 -2.51
C ALA A 63 -9.46 -8.74 -1.94
N ARG A 64 -8.42 -8.49 -2.74
CA ARG A 64 -7.17 -7.90 -2.25
C ARG A 64 -7.32 -6.40 -2.07
N LEU A 65 -7.30 -5.94 -0.83
CA LEU A 65 -7.16 -4.52 -0.50
C LEU A 65 -5.66 -4.16 -0.54
N CYS A 66 -5.26 -3.22 -1.40
CA CYS A 66 -3.89 -2.71 -1.46
C CYS A 66 -3.58 -1.74 -0.31
N LEU A 67 -3.75 -2.21 0.93
CA LEU A 67 -3.43 -1.52 2.16
C LEU A 67 -2.66 -2.48 3.07
N HIS A 68 -1.41 -2.13 3.36
CA HIS A 68 -0.47 -2.98 4.09
C HIS A 68 0.15 -2.22 5.27
N LEU A 69 0.21 -2.86 6.44
CA LEU A 69 0.92 -2.33 7.59
C LEU A 69 2.41 -2.66 7.45
N ALA A 70 3.16 -1.77 6.81
CA ALA A 70 4.58 -1.96 6.55
C ALA A 70 5.46 -1.85 7.80
N ARG A 71 5.09 -0.98 8.73
CA ARG A 71 5.86 -0.70 9.96
C ARG A 71 4.95 -0.25 11.08
N MET A 72 5.26 -0.66 12.30
CA MET A 72 4.62 -0.21 13.52
C MET A 72 5.69 0.02 14.59
N GLU A 73 5.73 1.24 15.09
CA GLU A 73 6.58 1.62 16.21
C GLU A 73 5.70 1.78 17.45
N ILE A 74 6.10 1.14 18.55
CA ILE A 74 5.47 1.32 19.86
C ILE A 74 6.54 1.89 20.79
N PRO A 75 6.29 3.05 21.42
CA PRO A 75 7.26 3.66 22.32
C PRO A 75 7.51 2.80 23.55
N PRO A 76 8.67 2.98 24.23
CA PRO A 76 8.97 2.28 25.46
C PRO A 76 7.89 2.43 26.53
N THR A 77 7.62 1.34 27.24
CA THR A 77 6.72 1.30 28.39
C THR A 77 7.39 0.55 29.55
N PRO A 78 6.86 0.66 30.79
CA PRO A 78 7.34 -0.17 31.89
C PRO A 78 7.22 -1.68 31.62
N VAL A 79 6.22 -2.08 30.81
CA VAL A 79 5.98 -3.48 30.43
C VAL A 79 7.03 -3.97 29.42
N THR A 80 7.54 -3.08 28.56
CA THR A 80 8.62 -3.39 27.62
C THR A 80 10.01 -3.13 28.22
N LEU A 81 10.12 -2.99 29.54
CA LEU A 81 11.38 -2.76 30.27
C LEU A 81 12.20 -1.58 29.74
N GLY A 82 11.54 -0.55 29.20
CA GLY A 82 12.20 0.62 28.62
C GLY A 82 12.69 0.43 27.17
N GLU A 83 12.39 -0.69 26.52
CA GLU A 83 12.70 -0.91 25.11
C GLU A 83 11.53 -0.52 24.20
N ALA A 84 11.84 0.07 23.05
CA ALA A 84 10.87 0.35 21.99
C ALA A 84 10.64 -0.89 21.13
N ILE A 85 9.43 -1.07 20.61
CA ILE A 85 9.13 -2.12 19.64
C ILE A 85 9.08 -1.48 18.26
N ASP A 86 9.95 -1.94 17.34
CA ASP A 86 9.88 -1.61 15.91
C ASP A 86 9.58 -2.89 15.13
N ALA A 87 8.30 -3.06 14.76
CA ALA A 87 7.84 -4.20 13.98
C ALA A 87 7.73 -3.80 12.51
N ARG A 88 8.45 -4.50 11.63
CA ARG A 88 8.45 -4.27 10.18
C ARG A 88 7.91 -5.49 9.44
N CYS A 89 7.20 -5.25 8.36
CA CYS A 89 6.63 -6.30 7.53
C CYS A 89 6.87 -6.00 6.04
N PRO A 90 7.57 -6.88 5.29
CA PRO A 90 7.76 -6.73 3.85
C PRO A 90 6.47 -6.47 3.10
N MET A 91 6.59 -5.82 1.93
CA MET A 91 5.49 -5.79 0.99
C MET A 91 5.10 -7.23 0.61
N PRO A 92 3.79 -7.59 0.67
CA PRO A 92 3.33 -8.90 0.25
C PRO A 92 3.67 -9.19 -1.22
N SER A 93 4.01 -10.45 -1.52
CA SER A 93 4.52 -10.85 -2.85
C SER A 93 3.54 -10.55 -3.99
N ASP A 94 2.24 -10.75 -3.78
CA ASP A 94 1.21 -10.46 -4.79
C ASP A 94 1.10 -8.96 -5.13
N MET A 95 1.29 -8.06 -4.17
CA MET A 95 1.37 -6.61 -4.40
C MET A 95 2.64 -6.26 -5.17
N LEU A 96 3.75 -6.91 -4.82
CA LEU A 96 5.03 -6.73 -5.50
C LEU A 96 4.95 -7.22 -6.96
N GLU A 97 4.47 -8.44 -7.19
CA GLU A 97 4.27 -9.03 -8.52
C GLU A 97 3.37 -8.16 -9.39
N MET A 98 2.28 -7.63 -8.81
CA MET A 98 1.38 -6.69 -9.48
C MET A 98 2.10 -5.40 -9.87
N LEU A 99 2.90 -4.80 -8.97
CA LEU A 99 3.64 -3.57 -9.27
C LEU A 99 4.74 -3.81 -10.30
N VAL A 100 5.47 -4.92 -10.22
CA VAL A 100 6.51 -5.29 -11.20
C VAL A 100 5.89 -5.45 -12.58
N ALA A 101 4.75 -6.15 -12.67
CA ALA A 101 4.10 -6.42 -13.95
C ALA A 101 3.46 -5.17 -14.57
N HIS A 102 2.85 -4.31 -13.74
CA HIS A 102 1.97 -3.26 -14.25
C HIS A 102 2.45 -1.84 -13.99
N ALA A 103 3.25 -1.61 -12.96
CA ALA A 103 3.69 -0.27 -12.56
C ALA A 103 5.17 -0.23 -12.13
N PRO A 104 6.10 -0.71 -13.00
CA PRO A 104 7.51 -0.83 -12.64
C PRO A 104 8.15 0.52 -12.29
N GLU A 105 7.74 1.60 -12.95
CA GLU A 105 8.20 2.96 -12.62
C GLU A 105 7.76 3.41 -11.23
N VAL A 106 6.53 3.07 -10.82
CA VAL A 106 6.03 3.41 -9.47
C VAL A 106 6.84 2.67 -8.41
N LEU A 107 7.15 1.39 -8.65
CA LEU A 107 8.00 0.61 -7.76
C LEU A 107 9.41 1.17 -7.69
N ALA A 108 10.03 1.46 -8.84
CA ALA A 108 11.37 2.04 -8.91
C ALA A 108 11.47 3.37 -8.14
N ASN A 109 10.50 4.27 -8.35
CA ASN A 109 10.45 5.57 -7.68
C ASN A 109 10.23 5.45 -6.16
N SER A 110 9.62 4.35 -5.70
CA SER A 110 9.26 4.14 -4.28
C SER A 110 10.24 3.28 -3.51
N ARG A 111 11.28 2.77 -4.17
CA ARG A 111 12.25 1.82 -3.63
C ARG A 111 12.86 2.28 -2.30
N GLU A 112 13.42 3.49 -2.26
CA GLU A 112 14.08 4.04 -1.07
C GLU A 112 13.14 4.07 0.15
N VAL A 113 11.89 4.50 -0.06
CA VAL A 113 10.88 4.55 1.00
C VAL A 113 10.45 3.15 1.44
N LEU A 114 10.30 2.22 0.49
CA LEU A 114 9.93 0.84 0.84
C LEU A 114 11.04 0.15 1.63
N GLU A 115 12.30 0.35 1.25
CA GLU A 115 13.47 -0.16 1.95
C GLU A 115 13.55 0.41 3.37
N SER A 116 13.35 1.73 3.54
CA SER A 116 13.40 2.38 4.85
C SER A 116 12.30 1.91 5.80
N GLU A 117 11.09 1.69 5.31
CA GLU A 117 9.94 1.30 6.14
C GLU A 117 9.87 -0.21 6.39
N THR A 118 10.17 -1.05 5.39
CA THR A 118 10.03 -2.51 5.52
C THR A 118 11.30 -3.22 5.97
N GLY A 119 12.46 -2.57 5.85
CA GLY A 119 13.76 -3.15 6.20
C GLY A 119 14.25 -4.22 5.22
N LEU A 120 13.62 -4.37 4.05
CA LEU A 120 13.99 -5.33 3.03
C LEU A 120 14.35 -4.63 1.71
N VAL A 121 15.39 -5.14 1.06
CA VAL A 121 15.86 -4.72 -0.26
C VAL A 121 15.21 -5.61 -1.32
N PHE A 122 14.60 -5.01 -2.33
CA PHE A 122 13.79 -5.68 -3.36
C PHE A 122 14.57 -5.91 -4.67
#